data_AF-A0A6G2I8M8-F1
#
_entry.id   AF-A0A6G2I8M8-F1
#
_cell.length_a   1.000
_cell.length_b   1.000
_cell.length_c   1.000
_cell.angle_alpha   90.00
_cell.angle_beta   90.00
_cell.angle_gamma   90.00
#
_symmetry.space_group_name_H-M   'P 1'
#
loop_
_entity.id
_entity.type
_entity.pdbx_description
1 polymer ?
#
loop_
_entity_poly.entity_id
_entity_poly.type
_entity_poly.pdbx_seq_one_letter_code
_entity_poly.pdbx_strand_id
1 'polypeptide(L)'
;MSSTTARPARSSPSQDLLDHLGDTLTGSERAARKEQQPDEGTASMSPSAVAEAADRAAAAWADPAAYAGSTEFGPGEMPAAFAAAITLEELAVHGWDLARATGRPFVVSEETAQAALGVVEQIAEQARANGSFGPPVTVAADASALDRALGTSGRNPGWTG
;
A
#
# COMPACT_ATOMS: atom_id res chain seq x y z
N MET A 1 30.43 36.18 3.62
CA MET A 1 29.10 35.77 3.14
C MET A 1 28.94 34.30 3.48
N SER A 2 28.32 33.98 4.61
CA SER A 2 28.07 32.58 4.99
C SER A 2 26.69 32.19 4.48
N SER A 3 26.63 31.38 3.42
CA SER A 3 25.40 30.75 2.96
C SER A 3 24.99 29.68 3.97
N THR A 4 23.90 29.92 4.68
CA THR A 4 23.17 28.88 5.39
C THR A 4 22.44 28.04 4.35
N THR A 5 22.97 26.87 4.01
CA THR A 5 22.20 25.85 3.31
C THR A 5 21.08 25.40 4.25
N ALA A 6 19.85 25.83 3.98
CA ALA A 6 18.69 25.36 4.71
C ALA A 6 18.63 23.83 4.60
N ARG A 7 18.56 23.14 5.74
CA ARG A 7 18.29 21.70 5.76
C ARG A 7 16.94 21.49 5.07
N PRO A 8 16.82 20.59 4.07
CA PRO A 8 15.52 20.31 3.47
C PRO A 8 14.53 19.96 4.59
N ALA A 9 13.35 20.57 4.54
CA ALA A 9 12.29 20.26 5.49
C ALA A 9 11.99 18.76 5.37
N ARG A 10 11.86 18.08 6.52
CA ARG A 10 11.35 16.71 6.51
C ARG A 10 9.96 16.71 5.91
N SER A 11 9.68 15.77 5.02
CA SER A 11 8.34 15.49 4.52
C SER A 11 7.40 15.22 5.69
N SER A 12 6.12 15.57 5.50
CA SER A 12 5.09 15.23 6.47
C SER A 12 4.73 13.75 6.35
N PRO A 13 4.24 13.08 7.40
CA PRO A 13 3.81 11.68 7.32
C PRO A 13 2.77 11.41 6.22
N SER A 14 1.90 12.40 5.95
CA SER A 14 0.94 12.31 4.84
C SER A 14 1.60 12.39 3.47
N GLN A 15 2.67 13.18 3.33
CA GLN A 15 3.44 13.24 2.09
C GLN A 15 4.22 11.94 1.88
N ASP A 16 4.84 11.40 2.93
CA ASP A 16 5.54 10.11 2.87
C ASP A 16 4.60 8.99 2.41
N LEU A 17 3.34 9.01 2.88
CA LEU A 17 2.32 8.05 2.47
C LEU A 17 1.90 8.20 1.00
N LEU A 18 1.80 9.44 0.50
CA LEU A 18 1.48 9.68 -0.91
C LEU A 18 2.63 9.23 -1.82
N ASP A 19 3.87 9.50 -1.43
CA ASP A 19 5.06 9.10 -2.16
C ASP A 19 5.18 7.56 -2.18
N HIS A 20 5.00 6.90 -1.03
CA HIS A 20 4.93 5.43 -0.92
C HIS A 20 3.87 4.82 -1.83
N LEU A 21 2.63 5.34 -1.79
CA LEU A 21 1.56 4.85 -2.67
C LEU A 21 1.88 5.07 -4.15
N GLY A 22 2.50 6.20 -4.51
CA GLY A 22 2.90 6.45 -5.88
C GLY A 22 3.95 5.48 -6.40
N ASP A 23 4.95 5.17 -5.59
CA ASP A 23 5.99 4.17 -5.88
C ASP A 23 5.36 2.79 -6.07
N THR A 24 4.56 2.36 -5.09
CA THR A 24 3.87 1.07 -5.10
C THR A 24 2.98 0.92 -6.32
N LEU A 25 2.17 1.93 -6.65
CA LEU A 25 1.23 1.85 -7.77
C LEU A 25 1.94 1.90 -9.13
N THR A 26 3.01 2.66 -9.25
CA THR A 26 3.84 2.68 -10.47
C THR A 26 4.54 1.34 -10.68
N GLY A 27 5.11 0.75 -9.61
CA GLY A 27 5.70 -0.58 -9.66
C GLY A 27 4.66 -1.67 -9.98
N SER A 28 3.45 -1.53 -9.44
CA SER A 28 2.33 -2.45 -9.69
C SER A 28 1.85 -2.42 -11.13
N GLU A 29 1.71 -1.23 -11.74
CA GLU A 29 1.40 -1.09 -13.17
C GLU A 29 2.42 -1.84 -14.04
N ARG A 30 3.72 -1.68 -13.73
CA ARG A 30 4.80 -2.38 -14.43
C ARG A 30 4.78 -3.89 -14.19
N ALA A 31 4.48 -4.31 -12.96
CA ALA A 31 4.36 -5.72 -12.60
C ALA A 31 3.23 -6.41 -13.37
N ALA A 32 2.08 -5.76 -13.52
CA ALA A 32 0.98 -6.27 -14.34
C ALA A 32 1.41 -6.45 -15.81
N ARG A 33 2.24 -5.53 -16.33
CA ARG A 33 2.75 -5.56 -17.71
C ARG A 33 4.02 -6.41 -17.91
N LYS A 34 4.58 -6.99 -16.86
CA LYS A 34 5.88 -7.72 -16.89
C LYS A 34 7.03 -6.84 -17.37
N GLU A 35 6.97 -5.56 -17.04
CA GLU A 35 8.00 -4.60 -17.36
C GLU A 35 9.03 -4.51 -16.23
N GLN A 36 10.24 -4.08 -16.57
CA GLN A 36 11.28 -3.80 -15.57
C GLN A 36 10.80 -2.75 -14.57
N GLN A 37 11.12 -2.99 -13.30
CA GLN A 37 10.90 -2.03 -12.22
C GLN A 37 11.80 -0.80 -12.43
N PRO A 38 11.37 0.39 -11.97
CA PRO A 38 12.18 1.58 -12.10
C PRO A 38 13.41 1.48 -11.16
N ASP A 39 14.56 1.95 -11.63
CA ASP A 39 15.80 2.00 -10.84
C ASP A 39 15.70 3.01 -9.67
N GLU A 40 14.84 4.02 -9.82
CA GLU A 40 14.61 5.08 -8.84
C GLU A 40 13.12 5.19 -8.51
N GLY A 41 12.82 5.66 -7.29
CA GLY A 41 11.45 5.97 -6.86
C GLY A 41 10.83 7.12 -7.65
N THR A 42 9.52 7.30 -7.48
CA THR A 42 8.78 8.42 -8.05
C THR A 42 9.16 9.73 -7.36
N ALA A 43 9.07 10.83 -8.11
CA ALA A 43 9.15 12.15 -7.50
C ALA A 43 7.96 12.38 -6.55
N SER A 44 8.05 13.39 -5.68
CA SER A 44 6.98 13.75 -4.74
C SER A 44 5.60 13.75 -5.42
N MET A 45 4.68 12.98 -4.84
CA MET A 45 3.38 12.68 -5.41
C MET A 45 2.32 13.64 -4.88
N SER A 46 1.49 14.15 -5.78
CA SER A 46 0.25 14.82 -5.41
C SER A 46 -0.87 13.79 -5.21
N PRO A 47 -1.94 14.13 -4.46
CA PRO A 47 -3.11 13.26 -4.36
C PRO A 47 -3.71 12.86 -5.73
N SER A 48 -3.70 13.78 -6.71
CA SER A 48 -4.19 13.47 -8.06
C SER A 48 -3.26 12.52 -8.80
N ALA A 49 -1.94 12.66 -8.64
CA ALA A 49 -0.97 11.75 -9.25
C ALA A 49 -1.09 10.33 -8.67
N VAL A 50 -1.34 10.18 -7.37
CA VAL A 50 -1.64 8.88 -6.74
C VAL A 50 -2.91 8.28 -7.32
N ALA A 51 -3.98 9.07 -7.46
CA ALA A 51 -5.23 8.59 -8.06
C ALA A 51 -5.03 8.12 -9.52
N GLU A 52 -4.30 8.89 -10.33
CA GLU A 52 -3.97 8.51 -11.70
C GLU A 52 -3.10 7.24 -11.76
N ALA A 53 -2.17 7.07 -10.82
CA ALA A 53 -1.37 5.85 -10.72
C ALA A 53 -2.23 4.63 -10.34
N ALA A 54 -3.20 4.81 -9.43
CA ALA A 54 -4.16 3.77 -9.08
C ALA A 54 -5.01 3.35 -10.29
N ASP A 55 -5.50 4.31 -11.07
CA ASP A 55 -6.27 4.03 -12.30
C ASP A 55 -5.44 3.25 -13.32
N ARG A 56 -4.16 3.60 -13.51
CA ARG A 56 -3.27 2.87 -14.44
C ARG A 56 -2.95 1.46 -13.97
N ALA A 57 -2.67 1.27 -12.67
CA ALA A 57 -2.43 -0.05 -12.10
C ALA A 57 -3.68 -0.93 -12.23
N ALA A 58 -4.86 -0.40 -11.91
CA ALA A 58 -6.13 -1.11 -12.05
C ALA A 58 -6.40 -1.49 -13.51
N ALA A 59 -6.17 -0.59 -14.46
CA ALA A 59 -6.31 -0.87 -15.88
C ALA A 59 -5.35 -1.97 -16.37
N ALA A 60 -4.12 -2.00 -15.85
CA ALA A 60 -3.14 -3.03 -16.21
C ALA A 60 -3.51 -4.41 -15.66
N TRP A 61 -4.00 -4.49 -14.42
CA TRP A 61 -4.49 -5.74 -13.82
C TRP A 61 -5.85 -6.20 -14.38
N ALA A 62 -6.56 -5.37 -15.15
CA ALA A 62 -7.83 -5.77 -15.77
C ALA A 62 -7.65 -6.84 -16.87
N ASP A 63 -6.44 -7.03 -17.40
CA ASP A 63 -6.14 -8.12 -18.33
C ASP A 63 -5.93 -9.45 -17.57
N PRO A 64 -6.75 -10.49 -17.79
CA PRO A 64 -6.57 -11.79 -17.17
C PRO A 64 -5.18 -12.41 -17.39
N ALA A 65 -4.50 -12.07 -18.50
CA ALA A 65 -3.14 -12.55 -18.78
C ALA A 65 -2.09 -11.97 -17.81
N ALA A 66 -2.35 -10.81 -17.19
CA ALA A 66 -1.44 -10.19 -16.22
C ALA A 66 -1.18 -11.08 -15.00
N TYR A 67 -2.18 -11.89 -14.60
CA TYR A 67 -2.12 -12.80 -13.46
C TYR A 67 -1.27 -14.05 -13.70
N ALA A 68 -0.88 -14.34 -14.96
CA ALA A 68 -0.12 -15.53 -15.28
C ALA A 68 1.37 -15.39 -14.93
N GLY A 69 1.95 -16.51 -14.49
CA GLY A 69 3.40 -16.65 -14.25
C GLY A 69 3.94 -15.78 -13.11
N SER A 70 5.22 -15.40 -13.24
CA SER A 70 5.92 -14.53 -12.30
C SER A 70 5.92 -13.07 -12.76
N THR A 71 6.26 -12.17 -11.84
CA THR A 71 6.60 -10.76 -12.10
C THR A 71 7.59 -10.27 -11.05
N GLU A 72 8.26 -9.16 -11.31
CA GLU A 72 8.98 -8.40 -10.29
C GLU A 72 8.05 -7.38 -9.63
N PHE A 73 8.02 -7.33 -8.30
CA PHE A 73 7.32 -6.30 -7.54
C PHE A 73 7.93 -6.16 -6.14
N GLY A 74 8.12 -4.94 -5.65
CA GLY A 74 8.79 -4.71 -4.36
C GLY A 74 10.20 -5.32 -4.33
N PRO A 75 10.53 -6.20 -3.36
CA PRO A 75 11.90 -6.69 -3.16
C PRO A 75 12.37 -7.77 -4.16
N GLY A 76 11.51 -8.26 -5.08
CA GLY A 76 11.96 -9.24 -6.06
C GLY A 76 10.87 -9.93 -6.87
N GLU A 77 11.24 -11.07 -7.48
CA GLU A 77 10.34 -11.90 -8.27
C GLU A 77 9.32 -12.65 -7.40
N MET A 78 8.06 -12.66 -7.83
CA MET A 78 6.96 -13.35 -7.16
C MET A 78 5.86 -13.78 -8.16
N PRO A 79 4.94 -14.67 -7.75
CA PRO A 79 3.76 -14.98 -8.56
C PRO A 79 2.94 -13.71 -8.84
N ALA A 80 2.53 -13.52 -10.09
CA ALA A 80 1.85 -12.30 -10.51
C ALA A 80 0.50 -12.09 -9.82
N ALA A 81 -0.24 -13.18 -9.59
CA ALA A 81 -1.46 -13.14 -8.80
C ALA A 81 -1.22 -12.64 -7.36
N PHE A 82 -0.05 -12.92 -6.79
CA PHE A 82 0.30 -12.42 -5.47
C PHE A 82 0.66 -10.92 -5.51
N ALA A 83 1.37 -10.46 -6.54
CA ALA A 83 1.63 -9.04 -6.75
C ALA A 83 0.32 -8.21 -6.89
N ALA A 84 -0.68 -8.74 -7.61
CA ALA A 84 -2.00 -8.14 -7.69
C ALA A 84 -2.70 -8.07 -6.32
N ALA A 85 -2.59 -9.14 -5.51
CA ALA A 85 -3.17 -9.18 -4.18
C ALA A 85 -2.48 -8.18 -3.23
N ILE A 86 -1.15 -8.03 -3.29
CA ILE A 86 -0.41 -7.00 -2.56
C ILE A 86 -0.88 -5.60 -2.98
N THR A 87 -1.06 -5.36 -4.28
CA THR A 87 -1.56 -4.05 -4.76
C THR A 87 -2.92 -3.70 -4.14
N LEU A 88 -3.81 -4.68 -4.04
CA LEU A 88 -5.12 -4.49 -3.41
C LEU A 88 -5.00 -4.22 -1.91
N GLU A 89 -4.12 -4.95 -1.22
CA GLU A 89 -3.84 -4.77 0.20
C GLU A 89 -3.27 -3.38 0.51
N GLU A 90 -2.28 -2.92 -0.25
CA GLU A 90 -1.67 -1.61 -0.15
C GLU A 90 -2.72 -0.50 -0.29
N LEU A 91 -3.60 -0.59 -1.31
CA LEU A 91 -4.70 0.35 -1.49
C LEU A 91 -5.72 0.31 -0.34
N ALA A 92 -6.04 -0.88 0.18
CA ALA A 92 -7.02 -1.03 1.26
C ALA A 92 -6.49 -0.47 2.60
N VAL A 93 -5.27 -0.83 2.97
CA VAL A 93 -4.65 -0.45 4.25
C VAL A 93 -4.24 1.02 4.24
N HIS A 94 -3.58 1.49 3.19
CA HIS A 94 -3.15 2.89 3.12
C HIS A 94 -4.27 3.85 2.70
N GLY A 95 -5.28 3.35 1.98
CA GLY A 95 -6.53 4.08 1.80
C GLY A 95 -7.22 4.38 3.13
N TRP A 96 -7.22 3.42 4.06
CA TRP A 96 -7.68 3.64 5.44
C TRP A 96 -6.81 4.65 6.19
N ASP A 97 -5.47 4.55 6.08
CA ASP A 97 -4.55 5.51 6.71
C ASP A 97 -4.85 6.96 6.26
N LEU A 98 -4.99 7.18 4.95
CA LEU A 98 -5.33 8.50 4.37
C LEU A 98 -6.70 8.99 4.83
N ALA A 99 -7.71 8.12 4.81
CA ALA A 99 -9.06 8.47 5.23
C ALA A 99 -9.09 8.87 6.72
N ARG A 100 -8.37 8.13 7.57
CA ARG A 100 -8.23 8.48 8.99
C ARG A 100 -7.51 9.81 9.19
N ALA A 101 -6.39 10.02 8.51
CA ALA A 101 -5.62 11.26 8.59
C ALA A 101 -6.42 12.49 8.14
N THR A 102 -7.43 12.30 7.28
CA THR A 102 -8.26 13.37 6.71
C THR A 102 -9.69 13.42 7.26
N GLY A 103 -10.02 12.58 8.24
CA GLY A 103 -11.37 12.51 8.83
C GLY A 103 -12.47 12.08 7.85
N ARG A 104 -12.11 11.35 6.79
CA ARG A 104 -13.04 10.86 5.76
C ARG A 104 -13.51 9.44 6.07
N PRO A 105 -14.75 9.07 5.68
CA PRO A 105 -15.16 7.68 5.74
C PRO A 105 -14.36 6.85 4.73
N PHE A 106 -14.09 5.59 5.09
CA PHE A 106 -13.45 4.62 4.21
C PHE A 106 -14.21 3.30 4.30
N VAL A 107 -14.59 2.77 3.14
CA VAL A 107 -15.28 1.49 3.02
C VAL A 107 -14.70 0.74 1.83
N VAL A 108 -14.57 -0.57 2.00
CA VAL A 108 -14.24 -1.51 0.93
C VAL A 108 -15.27 -2.64 0.95
N SER A 109 -15.37 -3.39 -0.14
CA SER A 109 -16.23 -4.58 -0.15
C SER A 109 -15.70 -5.63 0.84
N GLU A 110 -16.57 -6.52 1.31
CA GLU A 110 -16.17 -7.64 2.16
C GLU A 110 -15.14 -8.53 1.45
N GLU A 111 -15.30 -8.77 0.15
CA GLU A 111 -14.35 -9.54 -0.66
C GLU A 111 -12.96 -8.88 -0.69
N THR A 112 -12.91 -7.57 -0.90
CA THR A 112 -11.67 -6.78 -0.85
C THR A 112 -11.03 -6.86 0.53
N ALA A 113 -11.83 -6.73 1.59
CA ALA A 113 -11.33 -6.78 2.97
C ALA A 113 -10.75 -8.16 3.32
N GLN A 114 -11.39 -9.24 2.89
CA GLN A 114 -10.89 -10.61 3.08
C GLN A 114 -9.61 -10.88 2.29
N ALA A 115 -9.53 -10.39 1.04
CA ALA A 115 -8.31 -10.51 0.24
C ALA A 115 -7.13 -9.76 0.89
N ALA A 116 -7.36 -8.52 1.33
CA ALA A 116 -6.35 -7.74 2.04
C ALA A 116 -5.93 -8.42 3.36
N LEU A 117 -6.89 -8.94 4.14
CA LEU A 117 -6.59 -9.69 5.37
C LEU A 117 -5.70 -10.91 5.09
N GLY A 118 -6.01 -11.68 4.04
CA GLY A 118 -5.21 -12.84 3.67
C GLY A 118 -3.76 -12.48 3.34
N VAL A 119 -3.54 -11.39 2.60
CA VAL A 119 -2.19 -10.88 2.30
C VAL A 119 -1.49 -10.41 3.57
N VAL A 120 -2.16 -9.59 4.38
CA VAL A 120 -1.62 -9.08 5.65
C VAL A 120 -1.18 -10.22 6.56
N GLU A 121 -2.03 -11.25 6.74
CA GLU A 121 -1.72 -12.43 7.56
C GLU A 121 -0.52 -13.21 6.97
N GLN A 122 -0.46 -13.35 5.64
CA GLN A 122 0.63 -14.05 4.95
C GLN A 122 1.99 -13.33 5.10
N ILE A 123 2.03 -12.00 5.04
CA ILE A 123 3.28 -11.23 5.11
C ILE A 123 3.66 -10.75 6.52
N ALA A 124 2.80 -10.97 7.51
CA ALA A 124 2.85 -10.31 8.81
C ALA A 124 4.20 -10.45 9.53
N GLU A 125 4.82 -11.63 9.48
CA GLU A 125 6.13 -11.87 10.13
C GLU A 125 7.24 -11.06 9.45
N GLN A 126 7.34 -11.18 8.12
CA GLN A 126 8.35 -10.47 7.33
C GLN A 126 8.18 -8.95 7.41
N ALA A 127 6.94 -8.47 7.36
CA ALA A 127 6.60 -7.04 7.47
C ALA A 127 6.90 -6.48 8.87
N ARG A 128 6.87 -7.30 9.92
CA ARG A 128 7.35 -6.86 11.25
C ARG A 128 8.86 -6.87 11.33
N ALA A 129 9.52 -7.88 10.74
CA ALA A 129 10.96 -8.00 10.75
C ALA A 129 11.68 -6.85 10.03
N ASN A 130 11.08 -6.29 8.97
CA ASN A 130 11.61 -5.13 8.24
C ASN A 130 11.06 -3.76 8.74
N GLY A 131 10.16 -3.76 9.72
CA GLY A 131 9.59 -2.55 10.32
C GLY A 131 8.42 -1.92 9.56
N SER A 132 7.93 -2.52 8.48
CA SER A 132 6.72 -2.07 7.78
C SER A 132 5.45 -2.17 8.62
N PHE A 133 5.36 -3.20 9.48
CA PHE A 133 4.24 -3.43 10.41
C PHE A 133 4.65 -3.20 11.87
N GLY A 134 3.72 -2.65 12.65
CA GLY A 134 3.87 -2.50 14.09
C GLY A 134 3.52 -3.77 14.88
N PRO A 135 3.62 -3.72 16.22
CA PRO A 135 3.07 -4.76 17.09
C PRO A 135 1.56 -4.93 16.83
N PRO A 136 1.03 -6.16 16.76
CA PRO A 136 -0.38 -6.38 16.47
C PRO A 136 -1.28 -5.75 17.54
N VAL A 137 -2.40 -5.18 17.11
CA VAL A 137 -3.44 -4.61 17.96
C VAL A 137 -4.60 -5.60 18.02
N THR A 138 -5.00 -5.99 19.23
CA THR A 138 -6.16 -6.87 19.45
C THR A 138 -7.45 -6.17 19.00
N VAL A 139 -8.20 -6.84 18.13
CA VAL A 139 -9.56 -6.44 17.72
C VAL A 139 -10.58 -7.45 18.25
N ALA A 140 -11.87 -7.09 18.20
CA ALA A 140 -12.95 -7.99 18.58
C ALA A 140 -12.97 -9.25 17.69
N ALA A 141 -13.45 -10.37 18.23
CA ALA A 141 -13.48 -11.65 17.51
C ALA A 141 -14.44 -11.62 16.30
N ASP A 142 -15.46 -10.76 16.36
CA ASP A 142 -16.45 -10.50 15.32
C ASP A 142 -16.14 -9.22 14.52
N ALA A 143 -14.93 -8.67 14.66
CA ALA A 143 -14.49 -7.51 13.89
C ALA A 143 -14.46 -7.81 12.39
N SER A 144 -14.67 -6.76 11.59
CA SER A 144 -14.63 -6.86 10.13
C SER A 144 -13.26 -7.36 9.64
N ALA A 145 -13.21 -7.92 8.43
CA ALA A 145 -11.94 -8.37 7.85
C ALA A 145 -10.93 -7.22 7.71
N LEU A 146 -11.41 -6.01 7.40
CA LEU A 146 -10.57 -4.82 7.35
C LEU A 146 -10.00 -4.48 8.73
N ASP A 147 -10.83 -4.46 9.79
CA ASP A 147 -10.34 -4.19 11.15
C ASP A 147 -9.32 -5.23 11.61
N ARG A 148 -9.51 -6.50 11.25
CA ARG A 148 -8.53 -7.56 11.52
C ARG A 148 -7.23 -7.38 10.73
N ALA A 149 -7.30 -6.93 9.48
CA ALA A 149 -6.12 -6.63 8.67
C ALA A 149 -5.33 -5.46 9.29
N LEU A 150 -6.05 -4.39 9.64
CA LEU A 150 -5.49 -3.24 10.34
C LEU A 150 -4.83 -3.65 11.66
N GLY A 151 -5.55 -4.39 12.52
CA GLY A 151 -5.03 -4.89 13.79
C GLY A 151 -3.79 -5.76 13.63
N THR A 152 -3.79 -6.68 12.67
CA THR A 152 -2.64 -7.54 12.37
C THR A 152 -1.43 -6.72 11.91
N SER A 153 -1.64 -5.68 11.10
CA SER A 153 -0.58 -4.77 10.65
C SER A 153 -0.06 -3.80 11.73
N GLY A 154 -0.70 -3.78 12.91
CA GLY A 154 -0.35 -2.93 14.05
C GLY A 154 -1.05 -1.57 14.07
N ARG A 155 -2.05 -1.37 13.21
CA ARG A 155 -2.92 -0.19 13.23
C ARG A 155 -4.05 -0.40 14.24
N ASN A 156 -4.50 0.67 14.90
CA ASN A 156 -5.66 0.63 15.79
C ASN A 156 -6.91 1.13 15.06
N PRO A 157 -7.87 0.24 14.70
CA PRO A 157 -9.09 0.64 14.00
C PRO A 157 -9.97 1.61 14.80
N GLY A 158 -9.87 1.56 16.13
CA GLY A 158 -10.62 2.41 17.07
C GLY A 158 -9.95 3.74 17.40
N TRP A 159 -8.86 4.12 16.73
CA TRP A 159 -8.21 5.41 16.97
C TRP A 159 -9.13 6.58 16.59
N THR A 160 -9.31 7.53 17.52
CA THR A 160 -10.22 8.69 17.40
C THR A 160 -9.50 10.03 17.20
N GLY A 161 -8.19 10.03 16.93
CA GLY A 161 -7.35 11.23 16.95
C GLY A 161 -6.54 11.33 18.23
#